data_AF-A0A257TSX2-F1
#
_entry.id   AF-A0A257TSX2-F1
#
_cell.length_a   1.000
_cell.length_b   1.000
_cell.length_c   1.000
_cell.angle_alpha   90.00
_cell.angle_beta   90.00
_cell.angle_gamma   90.00
#
_symmetry.space_group_name_H-M   'P 1'
#
loop_
_entity.id
_entity.type
_entity.pdbx_description
1 polymer ?
#
loop_
_entity_poly.entity_id
_entity_poly.type
_entity_poly.pdbx_seq_one_letter_code
_entity_poly.pdbx_strand_id
1 'polypeptide(L)'
;SIYRAKNTLTILGPKGIRKSTEQLMKLFNTPPEWFREQIDPRTKYLEDKDTDFIRIFPTRHTVPTNAYRVEYRGKTVFYSGDTSYSDNVVEGARDSDYLVHEMTYTDKDRKLADFWRHSTDSDVMKVFDRSGARHLVPVHLTRSSSELVSSMVGKVEGLVYPADLLEI
;
A
#
# COMPACT_ATOMS: atom_id res chain seq x y z
N SER A 1 -16.65 -13.91 11.36
CA SER A 1 -16.29 -14.94 10.38
C SER A 1 -16.64 -14.41 9.00
N ILE A 2 -15.70 -14.42 8.05
CA ILE A 2 -15.97 -14.09 6.64
C ILE A 2 -17.13 -14.94 6.08
N TYR A 3 -17.34 -16.15 6.62
CA TYR A 3 -18.44 -17.07 6.30
C TYR A 3 -19.84 -16.58 6.74
N ARG A 4 -19.95 -15.47 7.47
CA ARG A 4 -21.22 -14.84 7.88
C ARG A 4 -21.37 -13.40 7.38
N ALA A 5 -20.51 -12.95 6.45
CA ALA A 5 -20.60 -11.61 5.91
C ALA A 5 -21.94 -11.43 5.15
N LYS A 6 -22.81 -10.56 5.68
CA LYS A 6 -24.08 -10.19 5.02
C LYS A 6 -23.90 -9.11 3.96
N ASN A 7 -22.73 -8.47 3.92
CA ASN A 7 -22.43 -7.32 3.08
C ASN A 7 -21.57 -7.72 1.88
N THR A 8 -21.77 -6.99 0.78
CA THR A 8 -20.92 -6.98 -0.42
C THR A 8 -19.44 -6.79 -0.06
N LEU A 9 -18.58 -7.65 -0.59
CA LEU A 9 -17.12 -7.49 -0.55
C LEU A 9 -16.63 -6.91 -1.87
N THR A 10 -15.92 -5.78 -1.84
CA THR A 10 -15.29 -5.22 -3.04
C THR A 10 -13.80 -5.48 -2.98
N ILE A 11 -13.26 -6.11 -4.01
CA ILE A 11 -11.81 -6.32 -4.20
C ILE A 11 -11.36 -5.35 -5.29
N LEU A 12 -10.48 -4.42 -4.91
CA LEU A 12 -9.91 -3.42 -5.80
C LEU A 12 -8.42 -3.73 -6.00
N GLY A 13 -7.94 -3.68 -7.24
CA GLY A 13 -6.57 -4.10 -7.56
C GLY A 13 -6.18 -3.83 -9.00
N PRO A 14 -4.93 -4.17 -9.39
CA PRO A 14 -4.48 -4.05 -10.76
C PRO A 14 -5.24 -4.99 -11.70
N LYS A 15 -5.27 -4.67 -12.99
CA LYS A 15 -5.83 -5.54 -14.02
C LYS A 15 -5.33 -6.97 -13.90
N GLY A 16 -6.27 -7.92 -13.89
CA GLY A 16 -5.98 -9.34 -13.71
C GLY A 16 -6.07 -9.85 -12.27
N ILE A 17 -6.30 -8.98 -11.27
CA ILE A 17 -6.47 -9.40 -9.87
C ILE A 17 -7.57 -10.46 -9.74
N ARG A 18 -8.70 -10.33 -10.47
CA ARG A 18 -9.77 -11.33 -10.43
C ARG A 18 -9.25 -12.70 -10.86
N LYS A 19 -8.54 -12.76 -11.98
CA LYS A 19 -7.99 -14.00 -12.53
C LYS A 19 -6.97 -14.62 -11.57
N SER A 20 -6.07 -13.81 -11.01
CA SER A 20 -5.07 -14.27 -10.05
C SER A 20 -5.72 -14.84 -8.79
N THR A 21 -6.71 -14.14 -8.23
CA THR A 21 -7.49 -14.63 -7.08
C THR A 21 -8.17 -15.96 -7.42
N GLU A 22 -8.88 -16.06 -8.55
CA GLU A 22 -9.55 -17.30 -8.96
C GLU A 22 -8.57 -18.48 -9.17
N GLN A 23 -7.37 -18.22 -9.68
CA GLN A 23 -6.34 -19.25 -9.88
C GLN A 23 -5.74 -19.73 -8.55
N LEU A 24 -5.43 -18.81 -7.63
CA LEU A 24 -4.92 -19.16 -6.30
C LEU A 24 -5.93 -20.02 -5.53
N MET A 25 -7.20 -19.66 -5.56
CA MET A 25 -8.25 -20.43 -4.88
C MET A 25 -8.36 -21.87 -5.42
N LYS A 26 -8.23 -22.04 -6.74
CA LYS A 26 -8.17 -23.38 -7.35
C LYS A 26 -6.94 -24.17 -6.90
N LEU A 27 -5.78 -23.53 -6.86
CA LEU A 27 -4.52 -24.16 -6.44
C LEU A 27 -4.55 -24.63 -4.99
N PHE A 28 -5.16 -23.85 -4.10
CA PHE A 28 -5.29 -24.22 -2.69
C PHE A 28 -6.38 -25.26 -2.41
N ASN A 29 -6.93 -25.92 -3.44
CA ASN A 29 -8.05 -26.88 -3.34
C ASN A 29 -9.17 -26.35 -2.44
N THR A 30 -9.39 -25.04 -2.48
CA THR A 30 -10.32 -24.44 -1.54
C THR A 30 -11.73 -24.92 -1.94
N PRO A 31 -12.50 -25.54 -1.02
CA PRO A 31 -13.66 -26.37 -1.38
C PRO A 31 -14.65 -25.64 -2.31
N PRO A 32 -15.10 -26.25 -3.43
CA PRO A 32 -16.00 -25.59 -4.37
C PRO A 32 -17.32 -25.12 -3.76
N GLU A 33 -17.83 -25.76 -2.71
CA GLU A 33 -18.96 -25.28 -1.91
C GLU A 33 -18.67 -23.98 -1.14
N TRP A 34 -17.40 -23.71 -0.82
CA TRP A 34 -16.98 -22.39 -0.38
C TRP A 34 -16.95 -21.41 -1.57
N PHE A 35 -16.87 -21.86 -2.84
CA PHE A 35 -16.76 -21.00 -4.05
C PHE A 35 -17.95 -20.86 -5.00
N ARG A 36 -18.89 -21.81 -5.05
CA ARG A 36 -20.16 -21.62 -5.76
C ARG A 36 -20.95 -20.45 -5.17
N GLU A 37 -20.59 -20.05 -3.93
CA GLU A 37 -20.98 -18.81 -3.27
C GLU A 37 -19.84 -17.75 -3.14
N GLN A 38 -18.61 -17.94 -3.69
CA GLN A 38 -17.46 -16.97 -3.62
C GLN A 38 -16.91 -16.42 -4.96
N ILE A 39 -17.66 -16.48 -6.06
CA ILE A 39 -18.15 -15.15 -6.43
C ILE A 39 -19.47 -15.10 -5.71
N ASP A 40 -19.43 -14.61 -4.47
CA ASP A 40 -20.63 -14.09 -3.89
C ASP A 40 -21.18 -13.19 -5.01
N PRO A 41 -22.43 -13.31 -5.48
CA PRO A 41 -22.95 -12.37 -6.46
C PRO A 41 -22.76 -10.91 -6.00
N ARG A 42 -22.48 -10.70 -4.71
CA ARG A 42 -22.10 -9.45 -4.07
C ARG A 42 -20.57 -9.19 -4.06
N THR A 43 -19.68 -10.13 -4.36
CA THR A 43 -18.24 -9.85 -4.55
C THR A 43 -18.03 -9.10 -5.86
N LYS A 44 -17.53 -7.87 -5.77
CA LYS A 44 -17.25 -7.02 -6.92
C LYS A 44 -15.74 -6.86 -7.09
N TYR A 45 -15.26 -7.07 -8.30
CA TYR A 45 -13.89 -6.77 -8.67
C TYR A 45 -13.84 -5.42 -9.38
N LEU A 46 -12.97 -4.53 -8.91
CA LEU A 46 -12.69 -3.24 -9.53
C LEU A 46 -11.22 -3.23 -9.95
N GLU A 47 -10.98 -3.42 -11.24
CA GLU A 47 -9.63 -3.49 -11.81
C GLU A 47 -9.23 -2.11 -12.34
N ASP A 48 -8.18 -1.53 -11.79
CA ASP A 48 -7.65 -0.20 -12.18
C ASP A 48 -8.75 0.88 -12.29
N LYS A 49 -9.69 0.85 -11.35
CA LYS A 49 -10.85 1.74 -11.34
C LYS A 49 -10.99 2.51 -10.04
N ASP A 50 -11.02 3.84 -10.16
CA ASP A 50 -11.33 4.76 -9.08
C ASP A 50 -12.75 4.58 -8.52
N THR A 51 -12.94 5.05 -7.30
CA THR A 51 -14.23 5.12 -6.59
C THR A 51 -14.44 6.52 -6.03
N ASP A 52 -15.59 6.77 -5.40
CA ASP A 52 -15.92 8.06 -4.79
C ASP A 52 -14.91 8.52 -3.72
N PHE A 53 -14.18 7.58 -3.11
CA PHE A 53 -13.26 7.85 -2.01
C PHE A 53 -11.89 7.15 -2.16
N ILE A 54 -11.62 6.50 -3.30
CA ILE A 54 -10.32 5.86 -3.60
C ILE A 54 -9.88 6.25 -5.00
N ARG A 55 -8.69 6.84 -5.11
CA ARG A 55 -8.01 7.09 -6.39
C ARG A 55 -6.76 6.24 -6.52
N ILE A 56 -6.49 5.76 -7.72
CA ILE A 56 -5.38 4.87 -8.03
C ILE A 56 -4.24 5.65 -8.70
N PHE A 57 -3.01 5.36 -8.29
CA PHE A 57 -1.81 5.95 -8.88
C PHE A 57 -0.83 4.83 -9.32
N PRO A 58 -0.33 4.87 -10.56
CA PRO A 58 0.64 3.87 -11.02
C PRO A 58 1.99 4.09 -10.33
N THR A 59 2.57 2.99 -9.84
CA THR A 59 3.86 3.00 -9.14
C THR A 59 5.00 2.56 -10.06
N ARG A 60 6.23 2.56 -9.52
CA ARG A 60 7.42 2.11 -10.24
C ARG A 60 8.00 0.88 -9.58
N HIS A 61 7.53 -0.29 -10.01
CA HIS A 61 7.97 -1.59 -9.51
C HIS A 61 8.23 -2.61 -10.64
N THR A 62 8.73 -3.81 -10.29
CA THR A 62 9.04 -4.89 -11.27
C THR A 62 7.81 -5.53 -11.89
N VAL A 63 6.68 -5.49 -11.18
CA VAL A 63 5.37 -5.94 -11.64
C VAL A 63 4.36 -4.80 -11.50
N PRO A 64 3.26 -4.81 -12.28
CA PRO A 64 2.20 -3.82 -12.14
C PRO A 64 1.72 -3.71 -10.70
N THR A 65 1.83 -2.50 -10.15
CA THR A 65 1.47 -2.18 -8.77
C THR A 65 0.82 -0.82 -8.75
N ASN A 66 -0.10 -0.68 -7.81
CA ASN A 66 -0.94 0.49 -7.65
C ASN A 66 -0.72 1.05 -6.24
N ALA A 67 -0.59 2.36 -6.17
CA ALA A 67 -0.76 3.13 -4.95
C ALA A 67 -2.22 3.59 -4.87
N TYR A 68 -2.69 3.86 -3.66
CA TYR A 68 -4.07 4.21 -3.38
C TYR A 68 -4.14 5.45 -2.49
N ARG A 69 -4.82 6.49 -2.97
CA ARG A 69 -5.24 7.62 -2.15
C ARG A 69 -6.67 7.38 -1.69
N VAL A 70 -6.88 7.29 -0.39
CA VAL A 70 -8.19 7.12 0.24
C VAL A 70 -8.61 8.42 0.90
N GLU A 71 -9.73 8.99 0.46
CA GLU A 71 -10.29 10.26 0.96
C GLU A 71 -11.69 10.02 1.54
N TYR A 72 -11.79 9.91 2.87
CA TYR A 72 -13.04 9.57 3.53
C TYR A 72 -13.32 10.48 4.72
N ARG A 73 -14.51 11.09 4.75
CA ARG A 73 -14.97 12.01 5.82
C ARG A 73 -13.95 13.11 6.18
N GLY A 74 -13.31 13.69 5.15
CA GLY A 74 -12.32 14.76 5.32
C GLY A 74 -10.97 14.29 5.87
N LYS A 75 -10.70 12.99 5.89
CA LYS A 75 -9.40 12.39 6.20
C LYS A 75 -8.78 11.78 4.96
N THR A 76 -7.46 11.87 4.84
CA THR A 76 -6.74 11.36 3.69
C THR A 76 -5.59 10.45 4.07
N VAL A 77 -5.58 9.24 3.51
CA VAL A 77 -4.47 8.29 3.63
C VAL A 77 -3.95 7.96 2.24
N PHE A 78 -2.64 8.03 2.03
CA PHE A 78 -2.00 7.53 0.83
C PHE A 78 -1.20 6.27 1.15
N TYR A 79 -1.51 5.16 0.48
CA TYR A 79 -0.78 3.91 0.59
C TYR A 79 0.02 3.68 -0.69
N SER A 80 1.35 3.61 -0.59
CA SER A 80 2.22 3.55 -1.78
C SER A 80 2.17 2.23 -2.54
N GLY A 81 1.84 1.12 -1.86
CA GLY A 81 2.25 -0.20 -2.34
C GLY A 81 3.77 -0.30 -2.48
N ASP A 82 4.27 -1.32 -3.18
CA ASP A 82 5.70 -1.46 -3.48
C ASP A 82 6.11 -0.53 -4.62
N THR A 83 7.19 0.23 -4.42
CA THR A 83 7.64 1.22 -5.40
C THR A 83 9.04 1.73 -5.09
N SER A 84 9.85 1.88 -6.13
CA SER A 84 10.96 2.84 -6.10
C SER A 84 10.45 4.29 -6.16
N TYR A 85 11.33 5.26 -5.92
CA TYR A 85 10.99 6.68 -6.04
C TYR A 85 10.17 6.97 -7.32
N SER A 86 9.05 7.69 -7.17
CA SER A 86 8.12 8.01 -8.25
C SER A 86 7.45 9.35 -8.02
N ASP A 87 7.44 10.23 -9.02
CA ASP A 87 6.72 11.52 -8.91
C ASP A 87 5.20 11.32 -8.88
N ASN A 88 4.66 10.20 -9.39
CA ASN A 88 3.24 9.87 -9.24
C ASN A 88 2.86 9.60 -7.78
N VAL A 89 3.79 9.03 -7.01
CA VAL A 89 3.60 8.76 -5.58
C VAL A 89 3.64 10.09 -4.82
N VAL A 90 4.55 11.00 -5.18
CA VAL A 90 4.56 12.37 -4.62
C VAL A 90 3.24 13.08 -4.88
N GLU A 91 2.74 13.02 -6.12
CA GLU A 91 1.48 13.65 -6.49
C GLU A 91 0.28 13.03 -5.76
N GLY A 92 0.21 11.71 -5.73
CA GLY A 92 -0.89 11.01 -5.05
C GLY A 92 -0.89 11.21 -3.55
N ALA A 93 0.29 11.36 -2.93
CA ALA A 93 0.45 11.61 -1.50
C ALA A 93 0.23 13.06 -1.08
N ARG A 94 0.04 13.99 -2.04
CA ARG A 94 0.02 15.43 -1.79
C ARG A 94 -0.95 15.82 -0.68
N ASP A 95 -0.45 16.54 0.32
CA ASP A 95 -1.20 17.05 1.48
C ASP A 95 -2.02 15.98 2.22
N SER A 96 -1.62 14.70 2.13
CA SER A 96 -2.32 13.62 2.85
C SER A 96 -2.12 13.75 4.36
N ASP A 97 -3.10 13.32 5.15
CA ASP A 97 -2.93 13.26 6.60
C ASP A 97 -1.89 12.18 6.95
N TYR A 98 -1.94 11.03 6.28
CA TYR A 98 -0.99 9.94 6.46
C TYR A 98 -0.46 9.43 5.13
N LEU A 99 0.86 9.44 4.99
CA LEU A 99 1.60 8.75 3.96
C LEU A 99 2.10 7.40 4.51
N VAL A 100 1.46 6.31 4.11
CA VAL A 100 1.90 4.94 4.39
C VAL A 100 2.76 4.48 3.21
N HIS A 101 4.09 4.48 3.40
CA HIS A 101 5.03 4.26 2.31
C HIS A 101 5.97 3.07 2.58
N GLU A 102 6.22 2.23 1.58
CA GLU A 102 7.24 1.18 1.68
C GLU A 102 8.64 1.77 1.92
N MET A 103 9.42 1.18 2.82
CA MET A 103 10.81 1.57 3.09
C MET A 103 11.64 0.30 3.25
N THR A 104 11.68 -0.49 2.18
CA THR A 104 12.29 -1.83 2.20
C THR A 104 13.79 -1.76 2.52
N TYR A 105 14.48 -0.81 1.88
CA TYR A 105 15.93 -0.72 1.92
C TYR A 105 16.41 0.52 2.67
N THR A 106 17.66 0.46 3.10
CA THR A 106 18.40 1.65 3.51
C THR A 106 19.25 2.16 2.34
N ASP A 107 19.78 3.38 2.43
CA ASP A 107 20.71 3.94 1.43
C ASP A 107 21.93 3.06 1.18
N LYS A 108 22.35 2.27 2.19
CA LYS A 108 23.45 1.30 2.05
C LYS A 108 23.15 0.22 1.02
N ASP A 109 21.88 -0.07 0.79
CA ASP A 109 21.37 -1.11 -0.11
C ASP A 109 20.84 -0.53 -1.43
N ARG A 110 21.19 0.71 -1.78
CA ARG A 110 20.73 1.43 -2.99
C ARG A 110 20.73 0.57 -4.26
N LYS A 111 21.79 -0.19 -4.50
CA LYS A 111 21.89 -1.06 -5.69
C LYS A 111 20.78 -2.13 -5.73
N LEU A 112 20.43 -2.71 -4.58
CA LEU A 112 19.34 -3.68 -4.47
C LEU A 112 17.98 -3.00 -4.62
N ALA A 113 17.80 -1.83 -4.01
CA ALA A 113 16.59 -1.02 -4.15
C ALA A 113 16.30 -0.68 -5.62
N ASP A 114 17.32 -0.22 -6.36
CA ASP A 114 17.18 0.13 -7.77
C ASP A 114 16.89 -1.09 -8.66
N PHE A 115 17.50 -2.24 -8.34
CA PHE A 115 17.32 -3.50 -9.05
C PHE A 115 15.91 -4.07 -8.86
N TRP A 116 15.47 -4.21 -7.61
CA TRP A 116 14.14 -4.73 -7.27
C TRP A 116 13.02 -3.70 -7.33
N ARG A 117 13.35 -2.45 -7.67
CA ARG A 117 12.41 -1.33 -7.78
C ARG A 117 11.64 -1.09 -6.47
N HIS A 118 12.38 -0.99 -5.38
CA HIS A 118 11.90 -0.57 -4.06
C HIS A 118 12.54 0.76 -3.65
N SER A 119 12.02 1.37 -2.59
CA SER A 119 12.54 2.62 -2.05
C SER A 119 13.57 2.40 -0.95
N THR A 120 14.54 3.32 -0.89
CA THR A 120 15.43 3.51 0.26
C THR A 120 14.83 4.52 1.25
N ASP A 121 15.39 4.63 2.45
CA ASP A 121 14.99 5.65 3.42
C ASP A 121 15.08 7.07 2.86
N SER A 122 16.14 7.43 2.12
CA SER A 122 16.25 8.76 1.51
C SER A 122 15.19 9.02 0.43
N ASP A 123 14.79 8.01 -0.34
CA ASP A 123 13.70 8.14 -1.31
C ASP A 123 12.38 8.44 -0.61
N VAL A 124 12.08 7.70 0.46
CA VAL A 124 10.83 7.87 1.21
C VAL A 124 10.80 9.23 1.90
N MET A 125 11.91 9.66 2.53
CA MET A 125 12.00 10.99 3.13
C MET A 125 11.82 12.09 2.09
N LYS A 126 12.35 11.91 0.88
CA LYS A 126 12.14 12.84 -0.23
C LYS A 126 10.68 12.88 -0.69
N VAL A 127 9.98 11.75 -0.74
CA VAL A 127 8.55 11.72 -1.06
C VAL A 127 7.74 12.40 0.04
N PHE A 128 8.06 12.13 1.30
CA PHE A 128 7.39 12.73 2.46
C PHE A 128 7.49 14.25 2.44
N ASP A 129 8.71 14.79 2.30
CA ASP A 129 8.96 16.23 2.19
C ASP A 129 8.22 16.86 0.99
N ARG A 130 8.40 16.28 -0.21
CA ARG A 130 7.82 16.86 -1.44
C ARG A 130 6.30 16.76 -1.53
N SER A 131 5.69 15.79 -0.85
CA SER A 131 4.23 15.62 -0.85
C SER A 131 3.55 16.56 0.13
N GLY A 132 4.27 17.08 1.14
CA GLY A 132 3.64 17.85 2.22
C GLY A 132 2.68 17.01 3.07
N ALA A 133 2.80 15.68 3.04
CA ALA A 133 2.01 14.82 3.91
C ALA A 133 2.30 15.15 5.39
N ARG A 134 1.28 15.06 6.25
CA ARG A 134 1.41 15.47 7.66
C ARG A 134 2.15 14.44 8.49
N HIS A 135 1.90 13.17 8.21
CA HIS A 135 2.52 12.04 8.90
C HIS A 135 3.10 11.04 7.91
N LEU A 136 4.28 10.51 8.23
CA LEU A 136 4.92 9.40 7.51
C LEU A 136 4.82 8.13 8.36
N VAL A 137 4.32 7.06 7.76
CA VAL A 137 4.28 5.71 8.32
C VAL A 137 5.09 4.78 7.40
N PRO A 138 6.35 4.47 7.72
CA PRO A 138 7.16 3.56 6.92
C PRO A 138 6.73 2.10 7.09
N VAL A 139 6.42 1.37 6.02
CA VAL A 139 6.03 -0.05 6.05
C VAL A 139 6.92 -0.91 5.15
N HIS A 140 6.62 -2.21 5.05
CA HIS A 140 7.41 -3.17 4.25
C HIS A 140 8.90 -3.17 4.65
N LEU A 141 9.15 -3.17 5.96
CA LEU A 141 10.48 -2.99 6.53
C LEU A 141 11.27 -4.30 6.55
N THR A 142 12.56 -4.21 6.23
CA THR A 142 13.54 -5.25 6.58
C THR A 142 14.04 -5.01 8.00
N ARG A 143 14.87 -5.92 8.53
CA ARG A 143 15.52 -5.70 9.83
C ARG A 143 16.30 -4.37 9.85
N SER A 144 17.12 -4.12 8.83
CA SER A 144 17.97 -2.93 8.75
C SER A 144 17.15 -1.65 8.66
N SER A 145 16.11 -1.61 7.81
CA SER A 145 15.28 -0.41 7.71
C SER A 145 14.39 -0.22 8.94
N SER A 146 13.93 -1.29 9.57
CA SER A 146 13.21 -1.21 10.85
C SER A 146 14.07 -0.62 11.98
N GLU A 147 15.31 -1.10 12.14
CA GLU A 147 16.26 -0.53 13.11
C GLU A 147 16.53 0.96 12.84
N LEU A 148 16.66 1.34 11.56
CA LEU A 148 16.81 2.74 11.16
C LEU A 148 15.58 3.58 11.51
N VAL A 149 14.37 3.13 11.14
CA VAL A 149 13.11 3.83 11.43
C VAL A 149 12.95 4.04 12.93
N SER A 150 13.17 3.00 13.75
CA SER A 150 13.13 3.11 15.21
C SER A 150 14.09 4.17 15.75
N SER A 151 15.26 4.34 15.12
CA SER A 151 16.23 5.36 15.51
C SER A 151 15.84 6.79 15.09
N MET A 152 14.91 6.94 14.14
CA MET A 152 14.40 8.21 13.63
C MET A 152 13.16 8.72 14.37
N VAL A 153 12.41 7.82 15.03
CA VAL A 153 11.24 8.20 15.85
C VAL A 153 11.63 9.23 16.91
N GLY A 154 10.84 10.30 17.02
CA GLY A 154 11.10 11.44 17.89
C GLY A 154 12.18 12.42 17.40
N LYS A 155 12.91 12.09 16.33
CA LYS A 155 13.87 12.99 15.66
C LYS A 155 13.32 13.58 14.36
N VAL A 156 12.49 12.81 13.66
CA VAL A 156 11.77 13.25 12.45
C VAL A 156 10.36 13.62 12.85
N GLU A 157 10.00 14.90 12.69
CA GLU A 157 8.65 15.39 12.94
C GLU A 157 7.66 14.72 11.98
N GLY A 158 6.50 14.30 12.50
CA GLY A 158 5.47 13.61 11.72
C GLY A 158 5.76 12.14 11.41
N LEU A 159 6.95 11.61 11.72
CA LEU A 159 7.22 10.18 11.59
C LEU A 159 6.49 9.39 12.70
N VAL A 160 5.70 8.42 12.29
CA VAL A 160 4.97 7.51 13.18
C VAL A 160 5.44 6.08 12.92
N TYR A 161 5.89 5.39 13.96
CA TYR A 161 6.24 3.98 13.84
C TYR A 161 4.97 3.13 13.59
N PRO A 162 4.98 2.14 12.70
CA PRO A 162 3.76 1.40 12.34
C PRO A 162 3.03 0.74 13.50
N ALA A 163 3.75 0.31 14.54
CA ALA A 163 3.14 -0.31 15.72
C ALA A 163 2.32 0.68 16.55
N ASP A 164 2.66 1.97 16.49
CA ASP A 164 2.08 3.02 17.32
C ASP A 164 0.80 3.62 16.69
N LEU A 165 0.47 3.23 15.45
CA LEU A 165 -0.73 3.67 14.73
C LEU A 165 -2.05 3.35 15.43
N LEU A 166 -2.06 2.39 16.34
CA LEU A 166 -3.26 2.00 17.10
C LEU A 166 -3.50 2.91 18.31
N GLU A 167 -2.55 3.78 18.63
CA GLU A 167 -2.57 4.64 19.84
C GLU A 167 -2.89 6.12 19.54
N ILE A 168 -3.05 6.48 18.25
CA ILE A 168 -3.36 7.83 17.74
C ILE A 168 -4.80 7.93 17.22
#